data_AF-A0A9W7AT58-F1
#
_entry.id   AF-A0A9W7AT58-F1
#
_cell.length_a   1.000
_cell.length_b   1.000
_cell.length_c   1.000
_cell.angle_alpha   90.00
_cell.angle_beta   90.00
_cell.angle_gamma   90.00
#
_symmetry.space_group_name_H-M   'P 1'
#
loop_
_entity.id
_entity.type
_entity.pdbx_description
1 polymer ?
#
loop_
_entity_poly.entity_id
_entity_poly.type
_entity_poly.pdbx_seq_one_letter_code
_entity_poly.pdbx_strand_id
1 'polypeptide(L)'
;MKKGLSQSLNLASARLSSPLSSPTSSRGILQTSSANKTGLSLRLDSTLKDGHDMKTFGLGTAATLSSRHRYAKFTSSMLHAYEALENSLDECASEPVSHVWKEFKDDLRRSEKLKEDFYDVKDALDCFEPSVATKGYVNSMVLAGKRDDKDGGGRLIGHLYCRYFADLMGGQVLAYPTRLALGLKGGTPRHYDFGKFGEERKVNVERLYRAFNEAGEMMGPEKIEDVVEETYLAFEENVKVYKEDGRLWQDSAIGGFNVVKGLLHAQTK
;
A
#
# COMPACT_ATOMS: atom_id res chain seq x y z
N MET A 1 9.36 36.03 -19.89
CA MET A 1 8.36 35.18 -19.20
C MET A 1 8.19 33.77 -19.77
N LYS A 2 8.22 33.53 -21.11
CA LYS A 2 8.04 32.17 -21.68
C LYS A 2 9.19 31.16 -21.42
N LYS A 3 10.45 31.61 -21.30
CA LYS A 3 11.61 30.72 -21.06
C LYS A 3 11.67 30.14 -19.63
N GLY A 4 11.22 30.89 -18.62
CA GLY A 4 11.19 30.44 -17.23
C GLY A 4 10.13 29.37 -16.95
N LEU A 5 8.98 29.44 -17.64
CA LEU A 5 7.90 28.44 -17.55
C LEU A 5 8.32 27.09 -18.16
N SER A 6 9.06 27.11 -19.27
CA SER A 6 9.58 25.90 -19.93
C SER A 6 10.65 25.18 -19.08
N GLN A 7 11.52 25.92 -18.40
CA GLN A 7 12.52 25.34 -17.49
C GLN A 7 11.90 24.74 -16.22
N SER A 8 10.88 25.40 -15.65
CA SER A 8 10.16 24.91 -14.46
C SER A 8 9.30 23.68 -14.76
N LEU A 9 8.66 23.62 -15.94
CA LEU A 9 7.98 22.42 -16.44
C LEU A 9 8.96 21.25 -16.66
N ASN A 10 10.16 21.52 -17.20
CA ASN A 10 11.20 20.51 -17.38
C ASN A 10 11.78 20.01 -16.04
N LEU A 11 11.94 20.87 -15.04
CA LEU A 11 12.39 20.49 -13.70
C LEU A 11 11.34 19.70 -12.91
N ALA A 12 10.06 20.03 -13.08
CA ALA A 12 8.95 19.26 -12.50
C ALA A 12 8.78 17.91 -13.20
N SER A 13 8.91 17.87 -14.53
CA SER A 13 8.98 16.64 -15.31
C SER A 13 10.17 15.78 -14.88
N ALA A 14 11.36 16.37 -14.68
CA ALA A 14 12.56 15.67 -14.24
C ALA A 14 12.47 15.11 -12.80
N ARG A 15 11.75 15.78 -11.89
CA ARG A 15 11.49 15.28 -10.52
C ARG A 15 10.39 14.21 -10.47
N LEU A 16 9.43 14.27 -11.39
CA LEU A 16 8.42 13.22 -11.60
C LEU A 16 8.97 12.03 -12.39
N SER A 17 10.02 12.26 -13.17
CA SER A 17 10.80 11.25 -13.90
C SER A 17 12.13 10.99 -13.17
N SER A 18 12.07 10.50 -11.92
CA SER A 18 13.18 9.62 -11.50
C SER A 18 13.35 8.58 -12.61
N PRO A 19 14.58 8.23 -13.04
CA PRO A 19 14.74 7.29 -14.14
C PRO A 19 13.94 6.05 -13.77
N LEU A 20 12.97 5.68 -14.60
CA LEU A 20 12.15 4.47 -14.47
C LEU A 20 13.02 3.18 -14.40
N SER A 21 14.34 3.33 -14.54
CA SER A 21 15.41 2.35 -14.54
C SER A 21 16.42 2.50 -13.37
N SER A 22 16.21 3.38 -12.38
CA SER A 22 17.17 3.46 -11.26
C SER A 22 17.05 2.19 -10.38
N PRO A 23 18.16 1.63 -9.87
CA PRO A 23 18.11 0.44 -9.01
C PRO A 23 17.33 0.64 -7.71
N THR A 24 17.12 1.88 -7.29
CA THR A 24 16.35 2.26 -6.10
C THR A 24 14.89 2.56 -6.39
N SER A 25 14.48 2.67 -7.66
CA SER A 25 13.07 2.76 -8.06
C SER A 25 12.34 1.46 -7.77
N SER A 26 11.01 1.50 -7.63
CA SER A 26 10.20 0.31 -7.36
C SER A 26 10.39 -0.77 -8.44
N ARG A 27 10.38 -0.37 -9.71
CA ARG A 27 10.68 -1.27 -10.83
C ARG A 27 12.11 -1.82 -10.75
N GLY A 28 13.09 -0.97 -10.43
CA GLY A 28 14.48 -1.39 -10.29
C GLY A 28 14.70 -2.38 -9.14
N ILE A 29 14.04 -2.18 -8.00
CA ILE A 29 14.09 -3.11 -6.86
C ILE A 29 13.48 -4.46 -7.25
N LEU A 30 12.29 -4.49 -7.85
CA LEU A 30 11.67 -5.75 -8.33
C LEU A 30 12.54 -6.48 -9.36
N GLN A 31 13.24 -5.75 -10.23
CA GLN A 31 14.11 -6.34 -11.24
C GLN A 31 15.42 -6.87 -10.68
N THR A 32 16.00 -6.17 -9.69
CA THR A 32 17.36 -6.45 -9.18
C THR A 32 17.40 -7.26 -7.89
N SER A 33 16.27 -7.42 -7.18
CA SER A 33 16.20 -8.34 -6.05
C SER A 33 16.45 -9.76 -6.52
N SER A 34 17.35 -10.46 -5.84
CA SER A 34 17.61 -11.89 -6.08
C SER A 34 16.60 -12.75 -5.33
N ALA A 35 16.16 -12.31 -4.15
CA ALA A 35 15.26 -13.07 -3.30
C ALA A 35 13.86 -13.24 -3.90
N ASN A 36 13.39 -12.32 -4.76
CA ASN A 36 12.09 -12.47 -5.45
C ASN A 36 12.14 -13.37 -6.70
N LYS A 37 13.25 -14.06 -6.96
CA LYS A 37 13.39 -14.96 -8.11
C LYS A 37 13.15 -16.43 -7.76
N THR A 38 12.92 -16.74 -6.48
CA THR A 38 12.70 -18.10 -5.99
C THR A 38 11.64 -18.12 -4.89
N GLY A 39 11.25 -19.33 -4.47
CA GLY A 39 10.44 -19.55 -3.27
C GLY A 39 9.07 -18.87 -3.29
N LEU A 40 8.56 -18.58 -2.09
CA LEU A 40 7.30 -17.88 -1.90
C LEU A 40 7.32 -16.47 -2.52
N SER A 41 8.45 -15.77 -2.46
CA SER A 41 8.57 -14.41 -3.00
C SER A 41 8.32 -14.34 -4.50
N LEU A 42 8.82 -15.30 -5.27
CA LEU A 42 8.52 -15.40 -6.69
C LEU A 42 7.02 -15.62 -6.91
N ARG A 43 6.39 -16.47 -6.08
CA ARG A 43 4.96 -16.78 -6.19
C ARG A 43 4.10 -15.54 -5.88
N LEU A 44 4.44 -14.79 -4.85
CA LEU A 44 3.82 -13.51 -4.50
C LEU A 44 3.97 -12.48 -5.64
N ASP A 45 5.18 -12.32 -6.20
CA ASP A 45 5.41 -11.39 -7.32
C ASP A 45 4.67 -11.79 -8.60
N SER A 46 4.42 -13.07 -8.83
CA SER A 46 3.57 -13.52 -9.94
C SER A 46 2.11 -13.07 -9.76
N THR A 47 1.59 -13.02 -8.53
CA THR A 47 0.22 -12.53 -8.28
C THR A 47 0.02 -11.07 -8.70
N LEU A 48 1.06 -10.23 -8.58
CA LEU A 48 1.02 -8.85 -9.07
C LEU A 48 0.86 -8.75 -10.59
N LYS A 49 1.40 -9.72 -11.34
CA LYS A 49 1.31 -9.74 -12.80
C LYS A 49 -0.06 -10.26 -13.26
N ASP A 50 -0.57 -11.26 -12.56
CA ASP A 50 -1.68 -12.08 -13.05
C ASP A 50 -3.04 -11.63 -12.50
N GLY A 51 -3.11 -11.11 -11.28
CA GLY A 51 -4.37 -10.80 -10.60
C GLY A 51 -4.51 -9.39 -10.05
N HIS A 52 -3.45 -8.59 -10.03
CA HIS A 52 -3.57 -7.22 -9.53
C HIS A 52 -4.19 -6.31 -10.60
N ASP A 53 -5.46 -5.90 -10.41
CA ASP A 53 -6.17 -4.93 -11.27
C ASP A 53 -5.54 -3.53 -11.16
N MET A 54 -4.41 -3.35 -11.83
CA MET A 54 -3.64 -2.10 -11.92
C MET A 54 -4.49 -0.91 -12.35
N LYS A 55 -5.49 -1.16 -13.20
CA LYS A 55 -6.37 -0.13 -13.70
C LYS A 55 -7.28 0.37 -12.58
N THR A 56 -7.97 -0.52 -11.87
CA THR A 56 -8.79 -0.13 -10.72
C THR A 56 -7.92 0.46 -9.61
N PHE A 57 -6.73 -0.08 -9.36
CA PHE A 57 -5.83 0.47 -8.34
C PHE A 57 -5.43 1.92 -8.65
N GLY A 58 -4.97 2.18 -9.88
CA GLY A 58 -4.56 3.52 -10.29
C GLY A 58 -5.72 4.52 -10.33
N LEU A 59 -6.86 4.11 -10.88
CA LEU A 59 -8.08 4.91 -10.85
C LEU A 59 -8.52 5.16 -9.41
N GLY A 60 -8.67 4.11 -8.61
CA GLY A 60 -9.06 4.16 -7.20
C GLY A 60 -8.21 5.15 -6.42
N THR A 61 -6.89 5.02 -6.52
CA THR A 61 -5.93 5.93 -5.92
C THR A 61 -6.19 7.38 -6.34
N ALA A 62 -6.25 7.67 -7.65
CA ALA A 62 -6.55 9.01 -8.13
C ALA A 62 -7.91 9.51 -7.64
N ALA A 63 -8.90 8.63 -7.58
CA ALA A 63 -10.25 8.93 -7.18
C ALA A 63 -10.34 9.32 -5.69
N THR A 64 -9.52 8.72 -4.82
CA THR A 64 -9.42 9.15 -3.41
C THR A 64 -8.98 10.62 -3.27
N LEU A 65 -8.29 11.17 -4.27
CA LEU A 65 -7.78 12.54 -4.27
C LEU A 65 -8.80 13.58 -4.79
N SER A 66 -10.05 13.15 -5.07
CA SER A 66 -11.09 14.03 -5.58
C SER A 66 -11.58 15.06 -4.55
N SER A 67 -11.57 14.71 -3.27
CA SER A 67 -11.95 15.58 -2.15
C SER A 67 -11.36 15.09 -0.84
N ARG A 68 -11.25 15.98 0.16
CA ARG A 68 -10.81 15.60 1.50
C ARG A 68 -11.75 14.58 2.15
N HIS A 69 -13.06 14.77 2.04
CA HIS A 69 -14.05 13.84 2.57
C HIS A 69 -13.87 12.42 2.00
N ARG A 70 -13.66 12.29 0.69
CA ARG A 70 -13.43 10.98 0.08
C ARG A 70 -12.12 10.35 0.52
N TYR A 71 -11.06 11.15 0.60
CA TYR A 71 -9.79 10.70 1.14
C TYR A 71 -9.94 10.24 2.60
N ALA A 72 -10.66 11.01 3.44
CA ALA A 72 -10.93 10.66 4.84
C ALA A 72 -11.68 9.33 4.98
N LYS A 73 -12.71 9.11 4.15
CA LYS A 73 -13.42 7.84 4.09
C LYS A 73 -12.48 6.69 3.73
N PHE A 74 -11.66 6.84 2.69
CA PHE A 74 -10.68 5.84 2.30
C PHE A 74 -9.63 5.57 3.39
N THR A 75 -9.09 6.63 4.01
CA THR A 75 -8.14 6.50 5.13
C THR A 75 -8.77 5.79 6.32
N SER A 76 -10.05 6.04 6.62
CA SER A 76 -10.80 5.30 7.66
C SER A 76 -10.93 3.81 7.31
N SER A 77 -11.26 3.49 6.06
CA SER A 77 -11.32 2.09 5.59
C SER A 77 -9.96 1.39 5.69
N MET A 78 -8.88 2.09 5.33
CA MET A 78 -7.53 1.55 5.50
C MET A 78 -7.16 1.42 6.97
N LEU A 79 -7.47 2.39 7.84
CA LEU A 79 -7.20 2.29 9.27
C LEU A 79 -7.77 0.97 9.85
N HIS A 80 -9.04 0.67 9.59
CA HIS A 80 -9.65 -0.58 10.05
C HIS A 80 -8.99 -1.83 9.47
N ALA A 81 -8.61 -1.80 8.19
CA ALA A 81 -7.91 -2.93 7.56
C ALA A 81 -6.51 -3.14 8.19
N TYR A 82 -5.75 -2.08 8.45
CA TYR A 82 -4.43 -2.21 9.08
C TYR A 82 -4.53 -2.61 10.54
N GLU A 83 -5.50 -2.09 11.31
CA GLU A 83 -5.74 -2.56 12.68
C GLU A 83 -6.06 -4.06 12.69
N ALA A 84 -6.92 -4.53 11.79
CA ALA A 84 -7.25 -5.94 11.68
C ALA A 84 -6.05 -6.81 11.27
N LEU A 85 -5.28 -6.37 10.27
CA LEU A 85 -4.08 -7.08 9.82
C LEU A 85 -3.04 -7.16 10.93
N GLU A 86 -2.72 -6.04 11.56
CA GLU A 86 -1.68 -5.94 12.58
C GLU A 86 -2.04 -6.74 13.83
N ASN A 87 -3.30 -6.68 14.29
CA ASN A 87 -3.76 -7.51 15.40
C ASN A 87 -3.72 -9.00 15.04
N SER A 88 -4.13 -9.37 13.83
CA SER A 88 -4.08 -10.77 13.38
C SER A 88 -2.64 -11.28 13.28
N LEU A 89 -1.70 -10.44 12.82
CA LEU A 89 -0.27 -10.76 12.77
C LEU A 89 0.36 -10.87 14.17
N ASP A 90 -0.09 -10.04 15.13
CA ASP A 90 0.39 -10.09 16.51
C ASP A 90 -0.05 -11.34 17.26
N GLU A 91 -1.29 -11.79 17.02
CA GLU A 91 -1.90 -12.92 17.70
C GLU A 91 -1.58 -14.27 17.05
N CYS A 92 -1.18 -14.28 15.77
CA CYS A 92 -0.95 -15.51 15.00
C CYS A 92 0.21 -16.35 15.56
N ALA A 93 -0.11 -17.58 15.95
CA ALA A 93 0.80 -18.58 16.46
C ALA A 93 1.48 -19.41 15.36
N SER A 94 1.09 -19.25 14.09
CA SER A 94 1.75 -19.91 12.97
C SER A 94 3.22 -19.49 12.87
N GLU A 95 4.14 -20.47 12.93
CA GLU A 95 5.59 -20.26 12.85
C GLU A 95 6.04 -19.42 11.63
N PRO A 96 5.65 -19.73 10.38
CA PRO A 96 6.03 -18.92 9.21
C PRO A 96 5.56 -17.47 9.30
N VAL A 97 4.35 -17.21 9.82
CA VAL A 97 3.82 -15.84 9.98
C VAL A 97 4.58 -15.10 11.07
N SER A 98 4.76 -15.76 12.22
CA SER A 98 5.51 -15.24 13.36
C SER A 98 6.97 -14.91 13.00
N HIS A 99 7.62 -15.73 12.17
CA HIS A 99 8.99 -15.52 11.68
C HIS A 99 9.12 -14.18 10.99
N VAL A 100 8.28 -13.95 9.97
CA VAL A 100 8.27 -12.68 9.21
C VAL A 100 7.89 -11.51 10.11
N TRP A 101 6.78 -11.63 10.87
CA TRP A 101 6.25 -10.48 11.57
C TRP A 101 7.15 -10.00 12.71
N LYS A 102 7.78 -10.91 13.46
CA LYS A 102 8.70 -10.53 14.54
C LYS A 102 9.92 -9.76 14.05
N GLU A 103 10.41 -10.03 12.83
CA GLU A 103 11.54 -9.30 12.27
C GLU A 103 11.18 -7.86 11.85
N PHE A 104 9.97 -7.63 11.34
CA PHE A 104 9.63 -6.38 10.64
C PHE A 104 8.52 -5.52 11.29
N LYS A 105 7.84 -6.00 12.34
CA LYS A 105 6.66 -5.31 12.91
C LYS A 105 6.92 -3.84 13.28
N ASP A 106 8.06 -3.54 13.89
CA ASP A 106 8.35 -2.20 14.41
C ASP A 106 8.59 -1.19 13.26
N ASP A 107 9.07 -1.68 12.11
CA ASP A 107 9.29 -0.88 10.92
C ASP A 107 8.02 -0.74 10.07
N LEU A 108 7.20 -1.78 10.02
CA LEU A 108 6.08 -1.88 9.08
C LEU A 108 4.76 -1.28 9.59
N ARG A 109 4.43 -1.40 10.88
CA ARG A 109 3.11 -0.98 11.42
C ARG A 109 2.69 0.42 11.01
N ARG A 110 1.47 0.58 10.48
CA ARG A 110 0.91 1.83 9.94
C ARG A 110 -0.37 2.29 10.64
N SER A 111 -1.06 1.43 11.40
CA SER A 111 -2.34 1.76 12.03
C SER A 111 -2.34 3.11 12.77
N GLU A 112 -1.38 3.34 13.69
CA GLU A 112 -1.28 4.60 14.43
C GLU A 112 -1.02 5.82 13.52
N LYS A 113 -0.16 5.67 12.50
CA LYS A 113 0.09 6.74 11.51
C LYS A 113 -1.15 7.03 10.65
N LEU A 114 -1.90 6.00 10.27
CA LEU A 114 -3.16 6.12 9.55
C LEU A 114 -4.23 6.81 10.40
N LYS A 115 -4.24 6.55 11.70
CA LYS A 115 -5.14 7.21 12.66
C LYS A 115 -4.85 8.70 12.75
N GLU A 116 -3.59 9.10 12.90
CA GLU A 116 -3.19 10.51 12.83
C GLU A 116 -3.56 11.15 11.49
N ASP A 117 -3.27 10.47 10.39
CA ASP A 117 -3.63 10.94 9.05
C ASP A 117 -5.13 11.12 8.88
N PHE A 118 -5.94 10.20 9.41
CA PHE A 118 -7.39 10.30 9.41
C PHE A 118 -7.87 11.55 10.15
N TYR A 119 -7.33 11.84 11.33
CA TYR A 119 -7.68 13.03 12.10
C TYR A 119 -7.29 14.34 11.40
N ASP A 120 -6.24 14.34 10.58
CA ASP A 120 -5.83 15.51 9.79
C ASP A 120 -6.76 15.82 8.62
N VAL A 121 -7.44 14.80 8.08
CA VAL A 121 -8.22 14.93 6.84
C VAL A 121 -9.72 14.86 7.04
N LYS A 122 -10.20 14.30 8.15
CA LYS A 122 -11.62 14.20 8.47
C LYS A 122 -12.21 15.56 8.83
N ASP A 123 -13.46 15.78 8.45
CA ASP A 123 -14.25 16.88 8.98
C ASP A 123 -14.75 16.55 10.40
N ALA A 124 -15.16 17.58 11.16
CA ALA A 124 -15.66 17.39 12.53
C ALA A 124 -16.93 16.52 12.57
N LEU A 125 -17.73 16.57 11.51
CA LEU A 125 -18.98 15.80 11.35
C LEU A 125 -18.75 14.40 10.78
N ASP A 126 -17.54 14.10 10.31
CA ASP A 126 -17.23 12.78 9.76
C ASP A 126 -17.19 11.74 10.88
N CYS A 127 -18.11 10.79 10.81
CA CYS A 127 -18.16 9.56 11.58
C CYS A 127 -18.35 8.41 10.57
N PHE A 128 -17.24 7.72 10.26
CA PHE A 128 -17.26 6.63 9.28
C PHE A 128 -17.30 5.29 10.01
N GLU A 129 -18.48 4.69 10.05
CA GLU A 129 -18.59 3.27 10.37
C GLU A 129 -17.98 2.43 9.25
N PRO A 130 -17.35 1.28 9.55
CA PRO A 130 -16.82 0.38 8.53
C PRO A 130 -17.91 -0.01 7.52
N SER A 131 -17.64 0.25 6.25
CA SER A 131 -18.54 -0.10 5.15
C SER A 131 -18.65 -1.62 4.96
N VAL A 132 -19.53 -2.07 4.06
CA VAL A 132 -19.62 -3.50 3.71
C VAL A 132 -18.29 -3.99 3.11
N ALA A 133 -17.64 -3.20 2.26
CA ALA A 133 -16.35 -3.58 1.67
C ALA A 133 -15.24 -3.62 2.73
N THR A 134 -15.17 -2.62 3.61
CA THR A 134 -14.19 -2.59 4.71
C THR A 134 -14.39 -3.76 5.67
N LYS A 135 -15.64 -4.10 6.02
CA LYS A 135 -15.95 -5.29 6.83
C LYS A 135 -15.54 -6.58 6.14
N GLY A 136 -15.75 -6.68 4.82
CA GLY A 136 -15.27 -7.81 4.02
C GLY A 136 -13.77 -7.98 4.12
N TYR A 137 -13.02 -6.89 3.98
CA TYR A 137 -11.56 -6.91 4.05
C TYR A 137 -11.04 -7.25 5.45
N VAL A 138 -11.61 -6.64 6.50
CA VAL A 138 -11.28 -6.98 7.89
C VAL A 138 -11.55 -8.45 8.18
N ASN A 139 -12.70 -8.97 7.73
CA ASN A 139 -13.06 -10.37 7.95
C ASN A 139 -12.10 -11.34 7.25
N SER A 140 -11.63 -11.03 6.04
CA SER A 140 -10.68 -11.93 5.35
C SER A 140 -9.35 -12.03 6.10
N MET A 141 -8.82 -10.92 6.63
CA MET A 141 -7.61 -10.92 7.46
C MET A 141 -7.78 -11.74 8.74
N VAL A 142 -8.88 -11.55 9.47
CA VAL A 142 -9.16 -12.31 10.70
C VAL A 142 -9.33 -13.80 10.40
N LEU A 143 -10.00 -14.15 9.31
CA LEU A 143 -10.17 -15.55 8.88
C LEU A 143 -8.87 -16.17 8.37
N ALA A 144 -7.97 -15.39 7.75
CA ALA A 144 -6.62 -15.85 7.41
C ALA A 144 -5.84 -16.23 8.66
N GLY A 145 -5.77 -15.35 9.67
CA GLY A 145 -5.10 -15.64 10.93
C GLY A 145 -5.63 -16.89 11.63
N LYS A 146 -6.95 -17.03 11.75
CA LYS A 146 -7.58 -18.23 12.34
C LYS A 146 -7.26 -19.53 11.58
N ARG A 147 -7.11 -19.46 10.25
CA ARG A 147 -6.74 -20.62 9.43
C ARG A 147 -5.27 -20.96 9.62
N ASP A 148 -4.41 -19.96 9.62
CA ASP A 148 -2.97 -20.11 9.86
C ASP A 148 -2.69 -20.74 11.24
N ASP A 149 -3.38 -20.30 12.30
CA ASP A 149 -3.29 -20.91 13.63
C ASP A 149 -3.73 -22.38 13.65
N LYS A 150 -4.72 -22.72 12.84
CA LYS A 150 -5.31 -24.06 12.80
C LYS A 150 -4.41 -25.05 12.06
N ASP A 151 -3.77 -24.63 10.97
CA ASP A 151 -3.09 -25.52 10.04
C ASP A 151 -1.61 -25.24 9.81
N GLY A 152 -1.02 -24.27 10.55
CA GLY A 152 0.37 -23.86 10.39
C GLY A 152 0.67 -23.13 9.07
N GLY A 153 -0.37 -22.63 8.38
CA GLY A 153 -0.25 -21.93 7.11
C GLY A 153 0.31 -20.50 7.22
N GLY A 154 0.46 -19.84 6.07
CA GLY A 154 1.04 -18.49 5.96
C GLY A 154 0.16 -17.45 5.27
N ARG A 155 -1.17 -17.59 5.30
CA ARG A 155 -2.12 -16.74 4.55
C ARG A 155 -2.02 -15.26 4.90
N LEU A 156 -1.73 -14.93 6.16
CA LEU A 156 -1.47 -13.53 6.58
C LEU A 156 -0.25 -12.90 5.88
N ILE A 157 0.72 -13.70 5.41
CA ILE A 157 1.85 -13.19 4.61
C ILE A 157 1.35 -12.61 3.28
N GLY A 158 0.28 -13.17 2.71
CA GLY A 158 -0.35 -12.63 1.49
C GLY A 158 -0.96 -11.23 1.70
N HIS A 159 -1.66 -11.02 2.81
CA HIS A 159 -2.20 -9.70 3.18
C HIS A 159 -1.09 -8.69 3.50
N LEU A 160 -0.07 -9.12 4.26
CA LEU A 160 1.13 -8.34 4.57
C LEU A 160 1.83 -7.90 3.27
N TYR A 161 2.07 -8.84 2.36
CA TYR A 161 2.63 -8.55 1.04
C TYR A 161 1.79 -7.52 0.31
N CYS A 162 0.48 -7.78 0.14
CA CYS A 162 -0.42 -6.87 -0.57
C CYS A 162 -0.38 -5.43 -0.03
N ARG A 163 -0.40 -5.24 1.30
CA ARG A 163 -0.47 -3.91 1.92
C ARG A 163 0.90 -3.22 2.01
N TYR A 164 1.87 -3.85 2.67
CA TYR A 164 3.14 -3.20 2.95
C TYR A 164 4.01 -3.06 1.70
N PHE A 165 3.93 -3.99 0.72
CA PHE A 165 4.62 -3.76 -0.55
C PHE A 165 3.96 -2.64 -1.35
N ALA A 166 2.63 -2.51 -1.34
CA ALA A 166 1.98 -1.37 -1.99
C ALA A 166 2.45 -0.03 -1.40
N ASP A 167 2.66 0.05 -0.09
CA ASP A 167 3.14 1.27 0.57
C ASP A 167 4.64 1.53 0.33
N LEU A 168 5.48 0.50 0.46
CA LEU A 168 6.92 0.61 0.25
C LEU A 168 7.26 0.92 -1.21
N MET A 169 6.54 0.30 -2.14
CA MET A 169 6.81 0.39 -3.58
C MET A 169 6.00 1.50 -4.25
N GLY A 170 4.77 1.77 -3.84
CA GLY A 170 3.90 2.79 -4.41
C GLY A 170 3.68 4.00 -3.50
N GLY A 171 3.49 3.79 -2.20
CA GLY A 171 3.11 4.84 -1.25
C GLY A 171 4.06 6.05 -1.19
N GLN A 172 5.38 5.81 -1.26
CA GLN A 172 6.38 6.88 -1.27
C GLN A 172 6.21 7.88 -2.43
N VAL A 173 5.75 7.41 -3.60
CA VAL A 173 5.47 8.30 -4.74
C VAL A 173 4.08 8.94 -4.65
N LEU A 174 3.21 8.47 -3.76
CA LEU A 174 1.85 8.98 -3.57
C LEU A 174 1.76 10.07 -2.51
N ALA A 175 2.65 10.10 -1.52
CA ALA A 175 2.60 11.07 -0.42
C ALA A 175 2.59 12.53 -0.90
N TYR A 176 3.49 12.89 -1.82
CA TYR A 176 3.58 14.25 -2.34
C TYR A 176 2.39 14.65 -3.22
N PRO A 177 1.97 13.85 -4.24
CA PRO A 177 0.74 14.11 -4.97
C PRO A 177 -0.51 14.24 -4.08
N THR A 178 -0.63 13.42 -3.04
CA THR A 178 -1.74 13.48 -2.08
C THR A 178 -1.78 14.84 -1.39
N ARG A 179 -0.64 15.34 -0.89
CA ARG A 179 -0.54 16.67 -0.27
C ARG A 179 -0.98 17.77 -1.22
N LEU A 180 -0.54 17.70 -2.46
CA LEU A 180 -0.86 18.71 -3.48
C LEU A 180 -2.35 18.71 -3.82
N ALA A 181 -2.93 17.54 -4.06
CA ALA A 181 -4.33 17.41 -4.45
C ALA A 181 -5.29 17.91 -3.37
N LEU A 182 -4.96 17.64 -2.10
CA LEU A 182 -5.84 17.89 -0.96
C LEU A 182 -5.44 19.12 -0.14
N GLY A 183 -4.35 19.80 -0.52
CA GLY A 183 -3.81 20.95 0.20
C GLY A 183 -3.46 20.62 1.66
N LEU A 184 -2.87 19.45 1.92
CA LEU A 184 -2.53 18.99 3.27
C LEU A 184 -1.26 19.69 3.78
N LYS A 185 -1.12 19.76 5.11
CA LYS A 185 0.08 20.27 5.76
C LYS A 185 1.26 19.33 5.53
N GLY A 186 2.49 19.82 5.76
CA GLY A 186 3.68 18.98 5.77
C GLY A 186 3.57 17.91 6.86
N GLY A 187 3.92 16.67 6.52
CA GLY A 187 3.83 15.50 7.41
C GLY A 187 2.71 14.52 7.05
N THR A 188 1.57 15.00 6.55
CA THR A 188 0.44 14.14 6.11
C THR A 188 0.58 13.80 4.62
N PRO A 189 0.30 12.58 4.15
CA PRO A 189 0.11 11.37 4.94
C PRO A 189 1.41 10.82 5.53
N ARG A 190 1.40 10.51 6.83
CA ARG A 190 2.48 9.90 7.62
C ARG A 190 2.62 8.41 7.36
N HIS A 191 1.54 7.69 7.05
CA HIS A 191 1.61 6.23 6.87
C HIS A 191 2.54 5.81 5.73
N TYR A 192 2.75 6.67 4.72
CA TYR A 192 3.74 6.40 3.68
C TYR A 192 5.19 6.61 4.13
N ASP A 193 5.45 7.23 5.28
CA ASP A 193 6.81 7.43 5.79
C ASP A 193 7.28 6.23 6.65
N PHE A 194 8.26 5.48 6.15
CA PHE A 194 8.89 4.35 6.83
C PHE A 194 10.21 4.73 7.55
N GLY A 195 10.52 6.03 7.66
CA GLY A 195 11.77 6.51 8.25
C GLY A 195 12.99 5.83 7.64
N LYS A 196 13.95 5.44 8.49
CA LYS A 196 15.18 4.75 8.07
C LYS A 196 14.91 3.48 7.26
N PHE A 197 13.84 2.74 7.58
CA PHE A 197 13.48 1.53 6.84
C PHE A 197 13.13 1.85 5.37
N GLY A 198 12.44 2.97 5.13
CA GLY A 198 12.14 3.49 3.80
C GLY A 198 13.34 4.14 3.10
N GLU A 199 14.26 4.74 3.85
CA GLU A 199 15.52 5.27 3.29
C GLU A 199 16.39 4.14 2.73
N GLU A 200 16.46 3.00 3.44
CA GLU A 200 17.18 1.79 3.04
C GLU A 200 16.29 0.80 2.26
N ARG A 201 15.22 1.29 1.60
CA ARG A 201 14.15 0.48 0.99
C ARG A 201 14.65 -0.70 0.15
N LYS A 202 15.67 -0.50 -0.71
CA LYS A 202 16.18 -1.58 -1.57
C LYS A 202 16.68 -2.77 -0.73
N VAL A 203 17.44 -2.49 0.33
CA VAL A 203 17.99 -3.51 1.23
C VAL A 203 16.87 -4.17 2.02
N ASN A 204 15.94 -3.38 2.54
CA ASN A 204 14.87 -3.90 3.39
C ASN A 204 13.80 -4.69 2.61
N VAL A 205 13.50 -4.32 1.36
CA VAL A 205 12.64 -5.14 0.49
C VAL A 205 13.32 -6.47 0.14
N GLU A 206 14.63 -6.48 -0.12
CA GLU A 206 15.38 -7.73 -0.30
C GLU A 206 15.33 -8.61 0.96
N ARG A 207 15.42 -8.03 2.17
CA ARG A 207 15.27 -8.76 3.44
C ARG A 207 13.87 -9.34 3.61
N LEU A 208 12.82 -8.56 3.32
CA LEU A 208 11.43 -9.04 3.36
C LEU A 208 11.22 -10.24 2.44
N TYR A 209 11.73 -10.17 1.20
CA TYR A 209 11.65 -11.32 0.29
C TYR A 209 12.39 -12.56 0.81
N ARG A 210 13.53 -12.39 1.48
CA ARG A 210 14.22 -13.54 2.11
C ARG A 210 13.37 -14.15 3.22
N ALA A 211 12.81 -13.33 4.08
CA ALA A 211 11.93 -13.80 5.16
C ALA A 211 10.69 -14.52 4.63
N PHE A 212 10.10 -14.05 3.52
CA PHE A 212 9.00 -14.78 2.87
C PHE A 212 9.46 -16.14 2.32
N ASN A 213 10.65 -16.22 1.73
CA ASN A 213 11.17 -17.51 1.24
C ASN A 213 11.42 -18.48 2.38
N GLU A 214 12.03 -18.02 3.47
CA GLU A 214 12.25 -18.80 4.70
C GLU A 214 10.91 -19.27 5.30
N ALA A 215 9.91 -18.40 5.38
CA ALA A 215 8.55 -18.78 5.80
C ALA A 215 7.93 -19.83 4.85
N GLY A 216 8.17 -19.71 3.54
CA GLY A 216 7.77 -20.71 2.54
C GLY A 216 8.42 -22.07 2.75
N GLU A 217 9.69 -22.10 3.15
CA GLU A 217 10.41 -23.33 3.49
C GLU A 217 9.86 -23.97 4.78
N MET A 218 9.50 -23.16 5.78
CA MET A 218 8.93 -23.63 7.05
C MET A 218 7.56 -24.32 6.87
N MET A 219 6.69 -23.76 6.01
CA MET A 219 5.32 -24.28 5.85
C MET A 219 5.18 -25.41 4.81
N GLY A 220 6.22 -25.68 4.04
CA GLY A 220 6.19 -26.69 2.98
C GLY A 220 5.44 -26.26 1.70
N PRO A 221 5.70 -26.96 0.57
CA PRO A 221 5.15 -26.60 -0.74
C PRO A 221 3.62 -26.69 -0.81
N GLU A 222 2.98 -27.51 0.01
CA GLU A 222 1.54 -27.74 0.04
C GLU A 222 0.75 -26.51 0.52
N LYS A 223 1.37 -25.63 1.32
CA LYS A 223 0.74 -24.40 1.83
C LYS A 223 1.02 -23.17 0.99
N ILE A 224 1.93 -23.26 0.01
CA ILE A 224 2.28 -22.12 -0.85
C ILE A 224 1.06 -21.64 -1.65
N GLU A 225 0.23 -22.57 -2.15
CA GLU A 225 -0.95 -22.20 -2.94
C GLU A 225 -2.01 -21.47 -2.08
N ASP A 226 -2.20 -21.89 -0.83
CA ASP A 226 -3.07 -21.20 0.12
C ASP A 226 -2.68 -19.72 0.29
N VAL A 227 -1.38 -19.42 0.34
CA VAL A 227 -0.88 -18.03 0.45
C VAL A 227 -1.10 -17.25 -0.84
N VAL A 228 -0.92 -17.89 -1.99
CA VAL A 228 -1.15 -17.28 -3.31
C VAL A 228 -2.63 -16.93 -3.50
N GLU A 229 -3.53 -17.88 -3.22
CA GLU A 229 -4.98 -17.66 -3.27
C GLU A 229 -5.41 -16.54 -2.31
N GLU A 230 -4.87 -16.53 -1.08
CA GLU A 230 -5.16 -15.45 -0.13
C GLU A 230 -4.66 -14.09 -0.62
N THR A 231 -3.52 -14.06 -1.32
CA THR A 231 -2.97 -12.81 -1.88
C THR A 231 -3.90 -12.25 -2.96
N TYR A 232 -4.50 -13.10 -3.80
CA TYR A 232 -5.53 -12.67 -4.75
C TYR A 232 -6.77 -12.13 -4.03
N LEU A 233 -7.23 -12.81 -2.97
CA LEU A 233 -8.34 -12.33 -2.16
C LEU A 233 -8.03 -10.95 -1.55
N ALA A 234 -6.80 -10.71 -1.07
CA ALA A 234 -6.38 -9.41 -0.55
C ALA A 234 -6.47 -8.30 -1.61
N PHE A 235 -6.04 -8.57 -2.86
CA PHE A 235 -6.21 -7.63 -3.96
C PHE A 235 -7.69 -7.36 -4.29
N GLU A 236 -8.52 -8.41 -4.31
CA GLU A 236 -9.95 -8.27 -4.57
C GLU A 236 -10.67 -7.44 -3.50
N GLU A 237 -10.38 -7.68 -2.23
CA GLU A 237 -10.93 -6.87 -1.13
C GLU A 237 -10.50 -5.40 -1.24
N ASN A 238 -9.24 -5.15 -1.61
CA ASN A 238 -8.77 -3.78 -1.85
C ASN A 238 -9.51 -3.11 -3.02
N VAL A 239 -9.77 -3.84 -4.11
CA VAL A 239 -10.57 -3.40 -5.25
C VAL A 239 -12.01 -3.07 -4.84
N LYS A 240 -12.63 -3.86 -3.96
CA LYS A 240 -13.99 -3.60 -3.45
C LYS A 240 -14.03 -2.27 -2.71
N VAL A 241 -13.04 -1.98 -1.85
CA VAL A 241 -12.94 -0.69 -1.14
C VAL A 241 -12.82 0.48 -2.12
N TYR A 242 -12.00 0.38 -3.17
CA TYR A 242 -11.91 1.47 -4.16
C TYR A 242 -13.22 1.72 -4.94
N LYS A 243 -14.01 0.67 -5.17
CA LYS A 243 -15.22 0.73 -6.00
C LYS A 243 -16.49 1.14 -5.24
N GLU A 244 -16.49 1.09 -3.91
CA GLU A 244 -17.71 1.23 -3.10
C GLU A 244 -18.44 2.57 -3.26
N ASP A 245 -17.74 3.64 -3.64
CA ASP A 245 -18.32 4.97 -3.85
C ASP A 245 -19.04 5.12 -5.21
N GLY A 246 -18.94 4.13 -6.11
CA GLY A 246 -19.65 4.09 -7.39
C GLY A 246 -19.24 5.13 -8.45
N ARG A 247 -18.40 6.12 -8.10
CA ARG A 247 -17.96 7.24 -8.97
C ARG A 247 -16.48 7.16 -9.36
N LEU A 248 -15.96 5.93 -9.51
CA LEU A 248 -14.53 5.69 -9.70
C LEU A 248 -13.93 6.56 -10.81
N TRP A 249 -14.54 6.58 -12.00
CA TRP A 249 -14.03 7.31 -13.15
C TRP A 249 -14.11 8.83 -13.02
N GLN A 250 -15.27 9.35 -12.61
CA GLN A 250 -15.49 10.80 -12.49
C GLN A 250 -14.53 11.38 -11.44
N ASP A 251 -14.47 10.73 -10.28
CA ASP A 251 -13.63 11.21 -9.19
C ASP A 251 -12.14 11.00 -9.49
N SER A 252 -11.75 9.96 -10.26
CA SER A 252 -10.36 9.81 -10.74
C SER A 252 -9.92 11.02 -11.56
N ALA A 253 -10.78 11.49 -12.46
CA ALA A 253 -10.49 12.67 -13.28
C ALA A 253 -10.35 13.93 -12.42
N ILE A 254 -11.25 14.11 -11.44
CA ILE A 254 -11.18 15.24 -10.49
C ILE A 254 -9.89 15.17 -9.66
N GLY A 255 -9.54 14.00 -9.13
CA GLY A 255 -8.33 13.84 -8.33
C GLY A 255 -7.05 14.10 -9.13
N GLY A 256 -6.97 13.60 -10.38
CA GLY A 256 -5.87 13.92 -11.29
C GLY A 256 -5.77 15.43 -11.56
N PHE A 257 -6.90 16.11 -11.79
CA PHE A 257 -6.93 17.56 -11.94
C PHE A 257 -6.46 18.29 -10.67
N ASN A 258 -6.87 17.84 -9.48
CA ASN A 258 -6.44 18.41 -8.20
C ASN A 258 -4.92 18.31 -8.01
N VAL A 259 -4.30 17.19 -8.38
CA VAL A 259 -2.82 17.03 -8.35
C VAL A 259 -2.16 18.09 -9.23
N VAL A 260 -2.61 18.25 -10.48
CA VAL A 260 -2.04 19.23 -11.43
C VAL A 260 -2.23 20.66 -10.92
N LYS A 261 -3.42 20.99 -10.43
CA LYS A 261 -3.71 22.30 -9.83
C LYS A 261 -2.79 22.59 -8.63
N GLY A 262 -2.59 21.61 -7.75
CA GLY A 262 -1.69 21.72 -6.61
C GLY A 262 -0.23 21.93 -7.03
N LEU A 263 0.24 21.20 -8.05
CA LEU A 263 1.58 21.38 -8.64
C LEU A 263 1.79 22.81 -9.16
N LEU A 264 0.84 23.36 -9.91
CA LEU A 264 0.93 24.73 -10.44
C LEU A 264 1.00 25.77 -9.33
N HIS A 265 0.22 25.59 -8.26
CA HIS A 265 0.24 26.49 -7.10
C HIS A 265 1.54 26.41 -6.29
N ALA A 266 2.18 25.24 -6.23
CA ALA A 266 3.46 25.07 -5.55
C ALA A 266 4.64 25.68 -6.32
N GLN A 267 4.52 25.87 -7.64
CA GLN A 267 5.56 26.49 -8.48
C GLN A 267 5.51 28.02 -8.51
N THR A 268 4.38 28.61 -8.11
CA THR A 268 4.17 30.07 -8.09
C THR A 268 4.47 30.71 -6.74
N LYS A 269 4.83 29.91 -5.73
CA LYS A 269 5.33 30.34 -4.42
C LYS A 269 6.84 30.17 -4.34
#